data_AF-A0A840MNQ9-F1
#
_entry.id   AF-A0A840MNQ9-F1
#
_cell.length_a   1.000
_cell.length_b   1.000
_cell.length_c   1.000
_cell.angle_alpha   90.00
_cell.angle_beta   90.00
_cell.angle_gamma   90.00
#
_symmetry.space_group_name_H-M   'P 1'
#
loop_
_entity.id
_entity.type
_entity.pdbx_description
1 polymer ?
#
loop_
_entity_poly.entity_id
_entity_poly.type
_entity_poly.pdbx_seq_one_letter_code
_entity_poly.pdbx_strand_id
1 'polypeptide(L)'
;MCKCQGEPVKGRDGRDLKQACVSGRLSELDQVLQRRSPYKAEVSYDMTQDPPRPIMDRRQPTKPHGWLPGWLAKYWDEPEAQRPAWEAGQGYIRRPDVVIVKDPTKPPTQDNIQQVVEMKFPPQETDRDQKRKDERIAGDPSRALVIGPQDCDCSQPREEGSGLPQGALSSTAALASALMWVMSRGRGPCPSVPAY
;
A
#
# COMPACT_ATOMS: atom_id res chain seq x y z
N MET A 1 1.30 -3.52 10.85
CA MET A 1 0.83 -2.40 11.68
C MET A 1 1.23 -2.52 13.15
N CYS A 2 0.83 -3.57 13.88
CA CYS A 2 1.01 -3.70 15.34
C CYS A 2 2.44 -3.51 15.83
N LYS A 3 3.43 -4.11 15.16
CA LYS A 3 4.84 -3.90 15.51
C LYS A 3 5.23 -2.42 15.47
N CYS A 4 4.79 -1.69 14.46
CA CYS A 4 5.08 -0.26 14.32
C CYS A 4 4.25 0.63 15.25
N GLN A 5 3.16 0.12 15.83
CA GLN A 5 2.40 0.82 16.86
C GLN A 5 3.17 0.85 18.19
N GLY A 6 3.80 -0.28 18.57
CA GLY A 6 4.60 -0.39 19.80
C GLY A 6 6.07 0.01 19.65
N GLU A 7 6.67 -0.27 18.49
CA GLU A 7 8.08 -0.01 18.17
C GLU A 7 8.22 0.83 16.88
N PRO A 8 7.76 2.09 16.86
CA PRO A 8 7.91 2.95 15.69
C PRO A 8 9.37 3.38 15.46
N VAL A 9 9.67 3.71 14.21
CA VAL A 9 10.89 4.45 13.87
C VAL A 9 10.78 5.86 14.46
N LYS A 10 11.82 6.35 15.12
CA LYS A 10 11.88 7.72 15.66
C LYS A 10 12.41 8.69 14.61
N GLY A 11 11.71 9.80 14.41
CA GLY A 11 12.18 10.91 13.58
C GLY A 11 13.34 11.68 14.24
N ARG A 12 13.98 12.58 13.49
CA ARG A 12 15.06 13.46 14.01
C ARG A 12 14.61 14.33 15.19
N ASP A 13 13.33 14.66 15.21
CA ASP A 13 12.60 15.41 16.22
C ASP A 13 11.99 14.52 17.32
N GLY A 14 12.30 13.22 17.34
CA GLY A 14 11.82 12.27 18.35
C GLY A 14 10.38 11.77 18.14
N ARG A 15 9.66 12.27 17.13
CA ARG A 15 8.30 11.84 16.81
C ARG A 15 8.23 10.40 16.32
N ASP A 16 7.10 9.74 16.57
CA ASP A 16 6.84 8.38 16.10
C ASP A 16 6.45 8.36 14.62
N LEU A 17 7.27 7.74 13.78
CA LEU A 17 7.02 7.58 12.35
C LEU A 17 6.40 6.21 12.07
N LYS A 18 5.19 5.99 12.57
CA LYS A 18 4.48 4.71 12.49
C LYS A 18 4.20 4.25 11.06
N GLN A 19 3.68 5.14 10.21
CA GLN A 19 3.46 4.85 8.78
C GLN A 19 4.78 4.55 8.07
N ALA A 20 5.83 5.33 8.32
CA ALA A 20 7.16 5.09 7.74
C ALA A 20 7.74 3.73 8.20
N CYS A 21 7.51 3.32 9.44
CA CYS A 21 7.89 1.98 9.91
C CYS A 21 7.17 0.88 9.12
N VAL A 22 5.86 1.00 8.88
CA VAL A 22 5.12 -0.01 8.10
C VAL A 22 5.58 -0.01 6.64
N SER A 23 5.66 1.16 6.02
CA SER A 23 6.13 1.32 4.64
C SER A 23 7.54 0.76 4.44
N GLY A 24 8.46 1.03 5.38
CA GLY A 24 9.82 0.50 5.36
C GLY A 24 9.86 -1.03 5.39
N ARG A 25 9.07 -1.66 6.28
CA ARG A 25 8.97 -3.13 6.37
C ARG A 25 8.37 -3.76 5.11
N LEU A 26 7.34 -3.15 4.54
CA LEU A 26 6.74 -3.62 3.28
C LEU A 26 7.69 -3.46 2.10
N SER A 27 8.46 -2.36 2.07
CA SER A 27 9.47 -2.11 1.04
C SER A 27 10.64 -3.09 1.12
N GLU A 28 11.06 -3.46 2.32
CA GLU A 28 12.06 -4.50 2.58
C GLU A 28 11.58 -5.87 2.12
N LEU A 29 10.34 -6.25 2.50
CA LEU A 29 9.71 -7.48 2.02
C LEU A 29 9.65 -7.52 0.49
N ASP A 30 9.21 -6.44 -0.15
CA ASP A 30 9.16 -6.34 -1.61
C ASP A 30 10.56 -6.43 -2.23
N GLN A 31 11.60 -5.90 -1.58
CA GLN A 31 12.99 -6.05 -2.03
C GLN A 31 13.47 -7.49 -1.95
N VAL A 32 13.25 -8.18 -0.83
CA VAL A 32 13.62 -9.60 -0.63
C VAL A 32 12.91 -10.49 -1.64
N LEU A 33 11.64 -10.19 -1.93
CA LEU A 33 10.84 -10.88 -2.95
C LEU A 33 11.10 -10.39 -4.38
N GLN A 34 12.22 -9.69 -4.63
CA GLN A 34 12.62 -9.22 -5.96
C GLN A 34 11.52 -8.43 -6.70
N ARG A 35 10.83 -7.57 -5.96
CA ARG A 35 9.70 -6.74 -6.41
C ARG A 35 8.44 -7.52 -6.76
N ARG A 36 8.27 -8.72 -6.19
CA ARG A 36 7.09 -9.58 -6.36
C ARG A 36 6.26 -9.72 -5.08
N SER A 37 6.40 -8.81 -4.12
CA SER A 37 5.40 -8.71 -3.05
C SER A 37 4.08 -8.20 -3.65
N PRO A 38 2.91 -8.74 -3.26
CA PRO A 38 1.63 -8.14 -3.64
C PRO A 38 1.39 -6.80 -2.94
N TYR A 39 2.13 -6.48 -1.87
CA TYR A 39 2.04 -5.23 -1.13
C TYR A 39 3.04 -4.21 -1.68
N LYS A 40 2.54 -3.16 -2.32
CA LYS A 40 3.33 -2.06 -2.88
C LYS A 40 3.17 -0.83 -1.99
N ALA A 41 4.18 -0.53 -1.18
CA ALA A 41 4.16 0.65 -0.34
C ALA A 41 4.41 1.93 -1.16
N GLU A 42 3.72 3.01 -0.81
CA GLU A 42 4.02 4.37 -1.27
C GLU A 42 4.08 4.52 -2.81
N VAL A 43 3.13 3.91 -3.53
CA VAL A 43 3.05 4.06 -4.99
C VAL A 43 2.44 5.41 -5.34
N SER A 44 3.18 6.29 -6.03
CA SER A 44 2.60 7.52 -6.57
C SER A 44 1.76 7.25 -7.82
N TYR A 45 0.64 7.95 -7.96
CA TYR A 45 -0.24 7.93 -9.12
C TYR A 45 -0.36 9.33 -9.71
N ASP A 46 -0.32 9.37 -11.04
CA ASP A 46 -0.73 10.51 -11.83
C ASP A 46 -2.26 10.52 -11.94
N MET A 47 -2.87 11.46 -11.22
CA MET A 47 -4.33 11.61 -11.08
C MET A 47 -4.97 12.38 -12.23
N THR A 48 -4.16 12.92 -13.15
CA THR A 48 -4.61 13.61 -14.37
C THR A 48 -5.07 12.64 -15.45
N GLN A 49 -4.69 11.37 -15.31
CA GLN A 49 -5.02 10.30 -16.24
C GLN A 49 -6.32 9.59 -15.82
N ASP A 50 -7.00 9.00 -16.80
CA ASP A 50 -8.17 8.15 -16.57
C ASP A 50 -8.00 6.78 -17.28
N PRO A 51 -7.82 5.67 -16.53
CA PRO A 51 -7.70 5.61 -15.07
C PRO A 51 -6.39 6.26 -14.56
N PRO A 52 -6.30 6.63 -13.26
CA PRO A 52 -5.06 7.12 -12.66
C PRO A 52 -3.88 6.17 -12.91
N ARG A 53 -2.74 6.70 -13.36
CA ARG A 53 -1.60 5.87 -13.78
C ARG A 53 -0.54 5.75 -12.69
N PRO A 54 -0.08 4.54 -12.33
CA PRO A 54 0.99 4.39 -11.36
C PRO A 54 2.32 4.87 -11.92
N ILE A 55 3.09 5.56 -11.08
CA ILE A 55 4.43 6.08 -11.37
C ILE A 55 5.46 5.05 -10.91
N MET A 56 5.90 4.21 -11.85
CA MET A 56 6.77 3.07 -11.61
C MET A 56 8.19 3.30 -12.19
N ASP A 57 9.14 2.46 -11.78
CA ASP A 57 10.47 2.39 -12.36
C ASP A 57 10.39 1.92 -13.83
N ARG A 58 11.09 2.62 -14.73
CA ARG A 58 11.06 2.32 -16.17
C ARG A 58 11.60 0.92 -16.52
N ARG A 59 12.58 0.42 -15.75
CA ARG A 59 13.23 -0.87 -16.01
C ARG A 59 12.52 -2.03 -15.31
N GLN A 60 11.76 -1.74 -14.25
CA GLN A 60 11.08 -2.74 -13.45
C GLN A 60 9.67 -2.25 -13.09
N PRO A 61 8.64 -2.60 -13.89
CA PRO A 61 7.29 -2.02 -13.75
C PRO A 61 6.58 -2.39 -12.44
N THR A 62 7.10 -3.35 -11.66
CA THR A 62 6.58 -3.74 -10.35
C THR A 62 7.21 -2.98 -9.18
N LYS A 63 8.19 -2.10 -9.46
CA LYS A 63 8.91 -1.29 -8.49
C LYS A 63 8.43 0.16 -8.55
N PRO A 64 7.92 0.74 -7.44
CA PRO A 64 7.55 2.16 -7.42
C PRO A 64 8.74 3.08 -7.72
N HIS A 65 8.49 4.23 -8.37
CA HIS A 65 9.57 5.16 -8.65
C HIS A 65 10.07 5.85 -7.36
N GLY A 66 11.34 5.65 -7.01
CA GLY A 66 11.88 6.10 -5.72
C GLY A 66 12.08 7.62 -5.57
N TRP A 67 12.08 8.39 -6.66
CA TRP A 67 12.32 9.83 -6.63
C TRP A 67 11.32 10.60 -7.50
N LEU A 68 10.18 10.98 -6.92
CA LEU A 68 9.11 11.69 -7.63
C LEU A 68 9.55 13.03 -8.25
N PRO A 69 10.34 13.91 -7.58
CA PRO A 69 10.77 15.17 -8.20
C PRO A 69 11.49 14.99 -9.53
N GLY A 70 12.38 13.99 -9.63
CA GLY A 70 13.08 13.69 -10.88
C GLY A 70 12.17 13.09 -11.94
N TRP A 71 11.16 12.32 -11.54
CA TRP A 71 10.14 11.83 -12.47
C TRP A 71 9.33 12.98 -13.05
N LEU A 72 8.86 13.91 -12.21
CA LEU A 72 8.11 15.10 -12.65
C LEU A 72 8.95 15.94 -13.62
N ALA A 73 10.19 16.29 -13.25
CA ALA A 73 11.07 17.11 -14.08
C ALA A 73 11.37 16.47 -15.45
N LYS A 74 11.30 15.15 -15.56
CA LYS A 74 11.61 14.44 -16.80
C LYS A 74 10.38 14.16 -17.67
N TYR A 75 9.25 13.84 -17.05
CA TYR A 75 8.12 13.24 -17.76
C TYR A 75 6.83 14.07 -17.68
N TRP A 76 6.76 15.12 -16.86
CA TRP A 76 5.50 15.86 -16.68
C TRP A 76 5.01 16.46 -17.99
N ASP A 77 5.89 17.16 -18.70
CA ASP A 77 5.57 17.90 -19.93
C ASP A 77 5.60 17.03 -21.20
N GLU A 78 5.54 15.69 -21.06
CA GLU A 78 5.39 14.79 -22.22
C GLU A 78 4.05 15.06 -22.94
N PRO A 79 4.04 15.50 -24.21
CA PRO A 79 2.82 15.89 -24.90
C PRO A 79 1.79 14.76 -25.01
N GLU A 80 2.24 13.51 -25.15
CA GLU A 80 1.40 12.34 -25.33
C GLU A 80 0.52 12.06 -24.11
N ALA A 81 0.95 12.50 -22.92
CA ALA A 81 0.21 12.30 -21.68
C ALA A 81 -0.88 13.36 -21.43
N GLN A 82 -0.93 14.43 -22.25
CA GLN A 82 -1.98 15.47 -22.21
C GLN A 82 -2.23 16.04 -20.81
N ARG A 83 -1.15 16.22 -20.03
CA ARG A 83 -1.22 16.78 -18.67
C ARG A 83 -1.43 18.30 -18.72
N PRO A 84 -2.11 18.88 -17.71
CA PRO A 84 -2.05 20.32 -17.50
C PRO A 84 -0.63 20.77 -17.15
N ALA A 85 -0.34 22.06 -17.35
CA ALA A 85 0.88 22.68 -16.84
C ALA A 85 1.01 22.40 -15.33
N TRP A 86 2.23 22.11 -14.87
CA TRP A 86 2.45 21.78 -13.47
C TRP A 86 2.12 22.97 -12.56
N GLU A 87 1.27 22.73 -11.57
CA GLU A 87 0.96 23.69 -10.52
C GLU A 87 0.87 22.95 -9.17
N ALA A 88 1.63 23.42 -8.19
CA ALA A 88 1.68 22.80 -6.88
C ALA A 88 0.32 22.90 -6.16
N GLY A 89 -0.06 21.87 -5.41
CA GLY A 89 -1.29 21.86 -4.62
C GLY A 89 -2.56 21.48 -5.39
N GLN A 90 -2.50 21.32 -6.71
CA GLN A 90 -3.67 20.95 -7.54
C GLN A 90 -4.10 19.47 -7.40
N GLY A 91 -3.41 18.69 -6.57
CA GLY A 91 -3.77 17.27 -6.32
C GLY A 91 -3.49 16.34 -7.49
N TYR A 92 -2.63 16.74 -8.43
CA TYR A 92 -2.24 15.97 -9.60
C TYR A 92 -1.54 14.64 -9.29
N ILE A 93 -0.89 14.56 -8.12
CA ILE A 93 -0.27 13.33 -7.64
C ILE A 93 -0.95 12.88 -6.35
N ARG A 94 -1.28 11.58 -6.27
CA ARG A 94 -1.69 10.92 -5.03
C ARG A 94 -0.77 9.75 -4.75
N ARG A 95 -0.39 9.56 -3.49
CA ARG A 95 0.40 8.41 -3.03
C ARG A 95 -0.29 7.77 -1.83
N PRO A 96 -1.09 6.70 -2.00
CA PRO A 96 -1.60 5.92 -0.87
C PRO A 96 -0.48 5.23 -0.11
N ASP A 97 -0.75 4.86 1.14
CA ASP A 97 0.22 4.17 1.99
C ASP A 97 0.58 2.78 1.42
N VAL A 98 -0.42 1.99 0.99
CA VAL A 98 -0.22 0.66 0.40
C VAL A 98 -1.20 0.41 -0.75
N VAL A 99 -0.71 -0.19 -1.82
CA VAL A 99 -1.53 -0.79 -2.89
C VAL A 99 -1.30 -2.28 -2.90
N ILE A 100 -2.39 -3.05 -2.83
CA ILE A 100 -2.38 -4.51 -2.90
C ILE A 100 -2.76 -4.91 -4.33
N VAL A 101 -1.91 -5.68 -5.00
CA VAL A 101 -2.13 -6.15 -6.39
C VAL A 101 -2.57 -7.61 -6.44
N LYS A 102 -3.36 -7.96 -7.45
CA LYS A 102 -3.82 -9.32 -7.73
C LYS A 102 -2.68 -10.19 -8.26
N ASP A 103 -1.92 -9.66 -9.21
CA ASP A 103 -0.76 -10.30 -9.83
C ASP A 103 0.50 -9.47 -9.52
N PRO A 104 1.42 -9.97 -8.65
CA PRO A 104 2.61 -9.22 -8.24
C PRO A 104 3.68 -9.11 -9.34
N THR A 105 3.49 -9.78 -10.48
CA THR A 105 4.39 -9.66 -11.64
C THR A 105 4.02 -8.49 -12.55
N LYS A 106 2.88 -7.84 -12.30
CA LYS A 106 2.34 -6.73 -13.09
C LYS A 106 2.36 -5.42 -12.29
N PRO A 107 2.41 -4.25 -12.97
CA PRO A 107 2.28 -2.96 -12.30
C PRO A 107 0.93 -2.83 -11.58
N PRO A 108 0.81 -1.94 -10.58
CA PRO A 108 -0.45 -1.67 -9.88
C PRO A 108 -1.36 -0.76 -10.71
N THR A 109 -1.71 -1.19 -11.92
CA THR A 109 -2.75 -0.54 -12.73
C THR A 109 -4.13 -0.91 -12.21
N GLN A 110 -5.15 -0.10 -12.47
CA GLN A 110 -6.48 -0.24 -11.87
C GLN A 110 -7.12 -1.63 -12.04
N ASP A 111 -6.87 -2.29 -13.18
CA ASP A 111 -7.30 -3.66 -13.47
C ASP A 111 -6.59 -4.72 -12.60
N ASN A 112 -5.34 -4.48 -12.23
CA ASN A 112 -4.52 -5.33 -11.37
C ASN A 112 -4.61 -4.98 -9.87
N ILE A 113 -5.24 -3.86 -9.50
CA ILE A 113 -5.42 -3.49 -8.08
C ILE A 113 -6.48 -4.39 -7.43
N GLN A 114 -6.08 -5.05 -6.34
CA GLN A 114 -6.99 -5.72 -5.42
C GLN A 114 -7.58 -4.71 -4.43
N GLN A 115 -6.73 -3.92 -3.76
CA GLN A 115 -7.13 -2.91 -2.77
C GLN A 115 -6.15 -1.73 -2.75
N VAL A 116 -6.65 -0.55 -2.41
CA VAL A 116 -5.87 0.62 -2.02
C VAL A 116 -6.12 0.85 -0.53
N VAL A 117 -5.05 0.96 0.25
CA VAL A 117 -5.12 1.04 1.71
C VAL A 117 -4.43 2.30 2.18
N GLU A 118 -5.17 3.09 2.95
CA GLU A 118 -4.67 4.20 3.74
C GLU A 118 -4.62 3.78 5.20
N MET A 119 -3.46 3.89 5.84
CA MET A 119 -3.32 3.62 7.26
C MET A 119 -3.51 4.90 8.06
N LYS A 120 -4.19 4.84 9.19
CA LYS A 120 -4.30 5.95 10.15
C LYS A 120 -3.91 5.45 11.54
N PHE A 121 -2.92 6.09 12.15
CA PHE A 121 -2.54 5.83 13.54
C PHE A 121 -3.11 6.93 14.43
N PRO A 122 -3.77 6.60 15.57
CA PRO A 122 -4.26 7.62 16.49
C PRO A 122 -3.16 8.62 16.88
N PRO A 123 -3.45 9.94 16.88
CA PRO A 123 -4.76 10.58 16.72
C PRO A 123 -5.11 11.01 15.28
N GLN A 124 -4.48 10.44 14.24
CA GLN A 124 -4.73 10.83 12.85
C GLN A 124 -6.17 10.50 12.41
N GLU A 125 -6.86 11.50 11.86
CA GLU A 125 -8.22 11.36 11.35
C GLU A 125 -8.23 10.97 9.87
N THR A 126 -9.39 10.48 9.40
CA THR A 126 -9.62 10.19 7.99
C THR A 126 -9.88 11.47 7.19
N ASP A 127 -9.16 11.63 6.08
CA ASP A 127 -9.37 12.73 5.13
C ASP A 127 -10.27 12.26 3.98
N ARG A 128 -11.41 12.94 3.79
CA ARG A 128 -12.38 12.62 2.73
C ARG A 128 -11.82 12.81 1.33
N ASP A 129 -10.92 13.77 1.12
CA ASP A 129 -10.30 14.01 -0.17
C ASP A 129 -9.31 12.91 -0.54
N GLN A 130 -8.49 12.48 0.43
CA GLN A 130 -7.61 11.33 0.26
C GLN A 130 -8.42 10.09 -0.10
N LYS A 131 -9.50 9.82 0.63
CA LYS A 131 -10.38 8.67 0.36
C LYS A 131 -10.93 8.70 -1.07
N ARG A 132 -11.49 9.82 -1.54
CA ARG A 132 -12.00 9.93 -2.92
C ARG A 132 -10.92 9.68 -3.97
N LYS A 133 -9.69 10.16 -3.74
CA LYS A 133 -8.56 9.91 -4.65
C LYS A 133 -8.17 8.43 -4.67
N ASP A 134 -8.20 7.77 -3.52
CA ASP A 134 -7.92 6.33 -3.41
C ASP A 134 -9.01 5.48 -4.07
N GLU A 135 -10.28 5.88 -3.95
CA GLU A 135 -11.41 5.26 -4.66
C GLU A 135 -11.23 5.37 -6.18
N ARG A 136 -10.79 6.54 -6.69
CA ARG A 136 -10.46 6.71 -8.12
C ARG A 136 -9.30 5.83 -8.56
N ILE A 137 -8.24 5.70 -7.75
CA ILE A 137 -7.12 4.80 -8.04
C ILE A 137 -7.61 3.35 -8.08
N ALA A 138 -8.41 2.95 -7.09
CA ALA A 138 -8.94 1.60 -6.97
C ALA A 138 -9.90 1.25 -8.12
N GLY A 139 -10.64 2.23 -8.65
CA GLY A 139 -11.69 2.03 -9.66
C GLY A 139 -13.00 1.48 -9.11
N ASP A 140 -13.06 1.22 -7.80
CA ASP A 140 -14.24 0.77 -7.07
C ASP A 140 -14.12 1.28 -5.62
N PRO A 141 -15.11 2.03 -5.10
CA PRO A 141 -15.06 2.53 -3.73
C PRO A 141 -14.93 1.44 -2.66
N SER A 142 -15.42 0.23 -2.92
CA SER A 142 -15.30 -0.91 -1.98
C SER A 142 -13.88 -1.46 -1.87
N ARG A 143 -12.99 -1.10 -2.81
CA ARG A 143 -11.57 -1.49 -2.82
C ARG A 143 -10.65 -0.43 -2.20
N ALA A 144 -11.17 0.71 -1.74
CA ALA A 144 -10.40 1.74 -1.03
C ALA A 144 -10.71 1.71 0.48
N LEU A 145 -9.73 1.29 1.28
CA LEU A 145 -9.89 1.01 2.70
C LEU A 145 -9.06 1.95 3.55
N VAL A 146 -9.60 2.33 4.69
CA VAL A 146 -8.87 3.01 5.76
C VAL A 146 -8.73 2.03 6.91
N ILE A 147 -7.51 1.79 7.37
CA ILE A 147 -7.24 0.87 8.49
C ILE A 147 -6.47 1.58 9.60
N GLY A 148 -6.80 1.29 10.85
CA GLY A 148 -6.08 1.71 12.05
C GLY A 148 -5.73 0.51 12.94
N PRO A 149 -4.92 0.72 14.00
CA PRO A 149 -4.45 -0.38 14.84
C PRO A 149 -5.58 -1.21 15.46
N GLN A 150 -6.76 -0.61 15.63
CA GLN A 150 -7.98 -1.26 16.10
C GLN A 150 -8.58 -2.27 15.10
N ASP A 151 -8.28 -2.11 13.81
CA ASP A 151 -8.69 -3.05 12.76
C ASP A 151 -7.73 -4.25 12.69
N CYS A 152 -6.65 -4.21 13.46
CA CYS A 152 -5.71 -5.29 13.68
C CYS A 152 -5.89 -5.84 15.11
N ASP A 153 -5.72 -7.15 15.31
CA ASP A 153 -5.70 -7.73 16.66
C ASP A 153 -4.32 -7.50 17.34
N CYS A 154 -3.97 -6.22 17.54
CA CYS A 154 -2.67 -5.84 18.10
C CYS A 154 -2.54 -6.09 19.61
N SER A 155 -3.62 -6.56 20.25
CA SER A 155 -3.70 -6.80 21.70
C SER A 155 -3.24 -8.21 22.10
N GLN A 156 -3.08 -9.13 21.15
CA GLN A 156 -2.57 -10.46 21.47
C GLN A 156 -1.04 -10.46 21.62
N PRO A 157 -0.51 -11.12 22.68
CA PRO A 157 0.91 -11.42 22.75
C PRO A 157 1.31 -12.15 21.48
N ARG A 158 2.36 -11.66 20.81
CA ARG A 158 2.93 -12.34 19.66
C ARG A 158 3.43 -13.70 20.15
N GLU A 159 2.85 -14.80 19.67
CA GLU A 159 3.43 -16.10 19.95
C GLU A 159 4.87 -16.13 19.40
N GLU A 160 5.84 -16.19 20.31
CA GLU A 160 7.20 -16.48 19.96
C GLU A 160 7.26 -17.91 19.44
N GLY A 161 7.43 -18.04 18.12
CA GLY A 161 7.94 -19.26 17.51
C GLY A 161 7.08 -20.50 17.70
N SER A 162 5.83 -20.50 17.22
CA SER A 162 5.24 -21.76 16.76
C SER A 162 5.82 -22.07 15.39
N GLY A 163 6.94 -22.79 15.37
CA GLY A 163 7.41 -23.48 14.18
C GLY A 163 6.27 -24.37 13.66
N LEU A 164 5.60 -23.92 12.60
CA LEU A 164 4.60 -24.75 11.92
C LEU A 164 5.35 -25.96 11.32
N PRO A 165 4.81 -27.18 11.46
CA PRO A 165 5.38 -28.34 10.79
C PRO A 165 5.39 -28.05 9.29
N GLN A 166 6.50 -28.37 8.63
CA GLN A 166 6.81 -28.10 7.21
C GLN A 166 5.86 -28.79 6.20
N GLY A 167 4.64 -29.16 6.58
CA GLY A 167 3.68 -29.92 5.76
C GLY A 167 2.41 -29.19 5.33
N ALA A 168 2.17 -27.93 5.72
CA ALA A 168 0.89 -27.24 5.47
C ALA A 168 0.96 -26.08 4.46
N LEU A 169 2.01 -26.03 3.62
CA LEU A 169 2.07 -25.12 2.47
C LEU A 169 1.14 -25.65 1.36
N SER A 170 -0.16 -25.40 1.51
CA SER A 170 -1.02 -25.24 0.35
C SER A 170 -1.50 -23.79 0.32
N SER A 171 -1.41 -23.18 -0.85
CA SER A 171 -1.68 -21.76 -1.15
C SER A 171 -3.13 -21.32 -0.88
N THR A 172 -3.94 -22.16 -0.22
CA THR A 172 -5.37 -22.01 0.01
C THR A 172 -5.68 -21.25 1.30
N ALA A 173 -4.86 -21.40 2.35
CA ALA A 173 -5.17 -20.81 3.66
C ALA A 173 -5.11 -19.27 3.66
N ALA A 174 -4.08 -18.67 3.05
CA ALA A 174 -3.95 -17.21 2.97
C ALA A 174 -5.04 -16.56 2.10
N LEU A 175 -5.44 -17.24 1.00
CA LEU A 175 -6.53 -16.80 0.14
C LEU A 175 -7.88 -16.89 0.86
N ALA A 176 -8.14 -17.97 1.60
CA ALA A 176 -9.36 -18.13 2.38
C ALA A 176 -9.51 -17.04 3.45
N SER A 177 -8.43 -16.69 4.15
CA SER A 177 -8.44 -15.61 5.16
C SER A 177 -8.71 -14.23 4.54
N ALA A 178 -8.11 -13.93 3.38
CA ALA A 178 -8.37 -12.69 2.66
C ALA A 178 -9.81 -12.63 2.11
N LEU A 179 -10.35 -13.75 1.58
CA LEU A 179 -11.73 -13.83 1.11
C LEU A 179 -12.73 -13.64 2.25
N MET A 180 -12.48 -14.28 3.40
CA MET A 180 -13.33 -14.15 4.59
C MET A 180 -13.27 -12.74 5.19
N TRP A 181 -12.12 -12.08 5.14
CA TRP A 181 -11.98 -10.67 5.54
C TRP A 181 -12.77 -9.74 4.62
N VAL A 182 -12.76 -9.98 3.30
CA VAL A 182 -13.57 -9.23 2.32
C VAL A 182 -15.06 -9.49 2.54
N MET A 183 -15.46 -10.75 2.69
CA MET A 183 -16.88 -11.13 2.92
C MET A 183 -17.42 -10.60 4.25
N SER A 184 -16.58 -10.50 5.28
CA SER A 184 -16.95 -9.90 6.58
C SER A 184 -16.85 -8.38 6.59
N ARG A 185 -16.54 -7.71 5.47
CA ARG A 185 -16.31 -6.26 5.39
C ARG A 185 -15.30 -5.75 6.42
N GLY A 186 -14.26 -6.55 6.67
CA GLY A 186 -13.20 -6.20 7.61
C GLY A 186 -13.51 -6.44 9.09
N ARG A 187 -14.62 -7.12 9.44
CA ARG A 187 -14.93 -7.48 10.85
C ARG A 187 -14.16 -8.68 11.40
N GLY A 188 -13.30 -9.31 10.59
CA GLY A 188 -12.45 -10.44 10.99
C GLY A 188 -10.98 -10.05 11.21
N PRO A 189 -10.17 -10.94 11.80
CA PRO A 189 -8.73 -10.71 12.01
C PRO A 189 -8.04 -10.39 10.67
N CYS A 190 -7.16 -9.38 10.65
CA CYS A 190 -6.36 -9.10 9.46
C CYS A 190 -5.63 -10.36 9.01
N PRO A 191 -5.61 -10.66 7.69
CA PRO A 191 -4.85 -11.78 7.18
C PRO A 191 -3.37 -11.60 7.55
N SER A 192 -2.82 -12.62 8.22
CA SER A 192 -1.40 -12.68 8.53
C SER A 192 -0.61 -12.79 7.22
N VAL A 193 0.29 -11.84 6.98
CA VAL A 193 1.29 -11.98 5.92
C VAL A 193 2.28 -13.04 6.42
N PRO A 194 2.48 -14.17 5.69
CA PRO A 194 3.45 -15.16 6.12
C PRO A 194 4.83 -14.51 6.21
N ALA A 195 5.50 -14.73 7.34
CA ALA A 195 6.93 -14.46 7.46
C ALA A 195 7.66 -15.54 6.64
N TYR A 196 8.45 -15.10 5.66
CA TYR A 196 9.43 -15.93 4.98
C TYR A 196 10.81 -15.70 5.59
#